data_AF-A0A9W9W0G8-F1
#
_entry.id   AF-A0A9W9W0G8-F1
#
_cell.length_a   1.000
_cell.length_b   1.000
_cell.length_c   1.000
_cell.angle_alpha   90.00
_cell.angle_beta   90.00
_cell.angle_gamma   90.00
#
_symmetry.space_group_name_H-M   'P 1'
#
loop_
_entity.id
_entity.type
_entity.pdbx_description
1 polymer ?
#
loop_
_entity_poly.entity_id
_entity_poly.type
_entity_poly.pdbx_seq_one_letter_code
_entity_poly.pdbx_strand_id
1 'polypeptide(L)'
;MLFTLQKCFVSTCGHQCPSVCGEIYPSEKYCQICASAEIKETPVDFILGESYQEINLTENSCIFPKCGHFLTIESMDGQMDLRKHYCLDDLERPTAISASSTPFSIKDIRTCATCRGSLRGLSRYGRLVRRALLDKATKKLILYVNQRYMPLAQELPRVLYELQNRNRLEALAAAVFRGNIQARLDGPSAHQVELMSYRIKKTSKVHWSGILALRCRLKEYQ
;
A
#
# COMPACT_ATOMS: atom_id res chain seq x y z
N MET A 1 -3.28 27.69 4.49
CA MET A 1 -4.66 27.70 3.98
C MET A 1 -5.57 27.28 5.13
N LEU A 2 -6.19 28.26 5.78
CA LEU A 2 -7.22 28.02 6.78
C LEU A 2 -8.42 27.41 6.06
N PHE A 3 -8.72 26.14 6.34
CA PHE A 3 -9.95 25.49 5.87
C PHE A 3 -11.12 26.03 6.68
N THR A 4 -11.60 27.22 6.37
CA THR A 4 -12.94 27.65 6.78
C THR A 4 -13.93 26.77 6.03
N LEU A 5 -14.50 25.80 6.74
CA LEU A 5 -15.58 24.92 6.28
C LEU A 5 -16.78 25.77 5.89
N GLN A 6 -16.88 26.15 4.62
CA GLN A 6 -18.10 26.68 4.05
C GLN A 6 -19.10 25.51 4.00
N LYS A 7 -20.10 25.57 4.88
CA LYS A 7 -21.15 24.56 4.99
C LYS A 7 -21.89 24.46 3.66
N CYS A 8 -21.84 23.29 3.04
CA CYS A 8 -22.68 22.93 1.91
C CYS A 8 -24.07 22.59 2.45
N PHE A 9 -24.89 23.62 2.72
CA PHE A 9 -26.13 23.42 3.47
C PHE A 9 -27.20 22.67 2.68
N VAL A 10 -27.17 22.64 1.35
CA VAL A 10 -28.33 22.23 0.56
C VAL A 10 -27.94 21.16 -0.46
N SER A 11 -28.64 20.03 -0.42
CA SER A 11 -28.58 18.96 -1.41
C SER A 11 -29.38 19.32 -2.66
N THR A 12 -29.28 18.53 -3.73
CA THR A 12 -29.99 18.79 -5.00
C THR A 12 -31.51 18.81 -4.87
N CYS A 13 -32.08 18.14 -3.87
CA CYS A 13 -33.51 18.19 -3.56
C CYS A 13 -33.94 19.39 -2.68
N GLY A 14 -33.05 20.35 -2.41
CA GLY A 14 -33.36 21.59 -1.68
C GLY A 14 -33.34 21.46 -0.15
N HIS A 15 -33.06 20.28 0.38
CA HIS A 15 -33.01 20.00 1.83
C HIS A 15 -31.59 20.01 2.37
N GLN A 16 -31.47 20.03 3.71
CA GLN A 16 -30.18 19.96 4.40
C GLN A 16 -29.33 18.78 3.91
N CYS A 17 -28.10 19.06 3.47
CA CYS A 17 -27.17 18.00 3.11
C CYS A 17 -26.82 17.19 4.38
N PRO A 18 -26.96 15.86 4.36
CA PRO A 18 -26.68 15.05 5.54
C PRO A 18 -25.19 14.75 5.74
N SER A 19 -24.33 15.17 4.79
CA SER A 19 -22.89 14.97 4.84
C SER A 19 -22.14 16.27 5.14
N VAL A 20 -20.85 16.14 5.43
CA VAL A 20 -19.96 17.29 5.66
C VAL A 20 -19.37 17.84 4.37
N CYS A 21 -18.98 19.10 4.38
CA CYS A 21 -18.28 19.69 3.25
C CYS A 21 -16.88 19.07 3.06
N GLY A 22 -16.44 19.00 1.80
CA GLY A 22 -15.20 18.33 1.41
C GLY A 22 -15.34 16.81 1.16
N GLU A 23 -16.47 16.21 1.55
CA GLU A 23 -16.84 14.86 1.12
C GLU A 23 -17.63 14.90 -0.19
N ILE A 24 -17.70 13.75 -0.87
CA ILE A 24 -18.57 13.58 -2.03
C ILE A 24 -20.02 13.67 -1.54
N TYR A 25 -20.84 14.45 -2.25
CA TYR A 25 -22.26 14.55 -1.92
C TYR A 25 -22.92 13.17 -1.99
N PRO A 26 -23.68 12.78 -0.96
CA PRO A 26 -24.47 11.57 -1.01
C PRO A 26 -25.59 11.73 -2.04
N SER A 27 -26.01 10.60 -2.61
CA SER A 27 -27.19 10.56 -3.48
C SER A 27 -28.44 11.07 -2.75
N GLU A 28 -29.37 11.70 -3.48
CA GLU A 28 -30.65 12.21 -2.97
C GLU A 28 -31.45 11.20 -2.15
N LYS A 29 -31.29 9.89 -2.44
CA LYS A 29 -31.92 8.82 -1.66
C LYS A 29 -31.56 8.85 -0.17
N TYR A 30 -30.43 9.46 0.18
CA TYR A 30 -29.98 9.61 1.57
C TYR A 30 -30.44 10.92 2.21
N CYS A 31 -31.17 11.79 1.51
CA CYS A 31 -31.76 12.98 2.15
C CYS A 31 -32.68 12.54 3.29
N GLN A 32 -32.41 12.95 4.53
CA GLN A 32 -33.17 12.51 5.70
C GLN A 32 -34.67 12.88 5.63
N ILE A 33 -35.04 13.85 4.80
CA ILE A 33 -36.46 14.21 4.56
C ILE A 33 -37.07 13.31 3.47
N CYS A 34 -36.39 13.19 2.32
CA CYS A 34 -36.91 12.48 1.13
C CYS A 34 -36.67 10.97 1.12
N ALA A 35 -35.80 10.46 2.00
CA ALA A 35 -35.40 9.07 2.05
C ALA A 35 -36.58 8.12 2.30
N SER A 36 -36.44 6.87 1.87
CA SER A 36 -37.37 5.80 2.23
C SER A 36 -37.32 5.51 3.74
N ALA A 37 -38.38 4.89 4.26
CA ALA A 37 -38.44 4.44 5.66
C ALA A 37 -37.23 3.54 6.01
N GLU A 38 -36.84 2.63 5.11
CA GLU A 38 -35.68 1.76 5.30
C GLU A 38 -34.37 2.53 5.54
N ILE A 39 -34.13 3.62 4.80
CA ILE A 39 -32.92 4.44 4.98
C ILE A 39 -33.02 5.24 6.28
N LYS A 40 -34.21 5.73 6.63
CA LYS A 40 -34.48 6.49 7.87
C LYS A 40 -34.31 5.65 9.13
N GLU A 41 -34.70 4.39 9.09
CA GLU A 41 -34.59 3.44 10.21
C GLU A 41 -33.19 2.82 10.33
N THR A 42 -32.28 3.09 9.38
CA THR A 42 -30.92 2.55 9.42
C THR A 42 -30.21 3.00 10.71
N PRO A 43 -29.66 2.09 11.53
CA PRO A 43 -28.88 2.46 12.70
C PRO A 43 -27.54 3.05 12.26
N VAL A 44 -27.27 4.29 12.64
CA VAL A 44 -26.11 5.06 12.18
C VAL A 44 -25.21 5.55 13.30
N ASP A 45 -25.71 5.53 14.54
CA ASP A 45 -24.91 5.82 15.71
C ASP A 45 -24.66 4.53 16.51
N PHE A 46 -23.40 4.15 16.63
CA PHE A 46 -22.95 3.01 17.43
C PHE A 46 -22.75 3.34 18.90
N ILE A 47 -22.84 4.61 19.29
CA ILE A 47 -22.66 5.04 20.68
C ILE A 47 -24.00 4.96 21.41
N LEU A 48 -25.03 5.65 20.91
CA LEU A 48 -26.37 5.69 21.51
C LEU A 48 -27.35 4.71 20.84
N GLY A 49 -27.01 4.14 19.69
CA GLY A 49 -27.88 3.20 18.97
C GLY A 49 -28.97 3.89 18.15
N GLU A 50 -28.86 5.19 17.91
CA GLU A 50 -29.86 5.98 17.20
C GLU A 50 -29.93 5.64 15.71
N SER A 51 -31.15 5.66 15.20
CA SER A 51 -31.48 5.52 13.79
C SER A 51 -31.25 6.83 13.04
N TYR A 52 -31.11 6.74 11.71
CA TYR A 52 -30.78 7.90 10.89
C TYR A 52 -31.78 9.03 11.01
N GLN A 53 -33.08 8.76 11.15
CA GLN A 53 -34.11 9.79 11.31
C GLN A 53 -34.06 10.52 12.66
N GLU A 54 -33.45 9.94 13.68
CA GLU A 54 -33.34 10.53 15.02
C GLU A 54 -32.16 11.52 15.10
N ILE A 55 -31.20 11.41 14.19
CA ILE A 55 -29.98 12.23 14.20
C ILE A 55 -30.27 13.69 13.81
N ASN A 56 -29.84 14.63 14.66
CA ASN A 56 -29.77 16.04 14.29
C ASN A 56 -28.54 16.29 13.38
N LEU A 57 -28.78 16.39 12.07
CA LEU A 57 -27.73 16.60 11.06
C LEU A 57 -26.94 17.91 11.22
N THR A 58 -27.48 18.89 11.96
CA THR A 58 -26.79 20.15 12.24
C THR A 58 -25.69 19.99 13.27
N GLU A 59 -25.89 19.08 14.22
CA GLU A 59 -24.97 18.79 15.32
C GLU A 59 -24.04 17.64 14.96
N ASN A 60 -24.59 16.53 14.46
CA ASN A 60 -23.83 15.31 14.15
C ASN A 60 -24.22 14.79 12.75
N SER A 61 -23.65 15.40 11.71
CA SER A 61 -23.89 14.94 10.33
C SER A 61 -23.30 13.53 10.11
N CYS A 62 -23.59 12.92 8.97
CA CYS A 62 -23.16 11.56 8.64
C CYS A 62 -22.03 11.53 7.60
N ILE A 63 -21.22 10.48 7.63
CA ILE A 63 -20.25 10.14 6.58
C ILE A 63 -20.78 8.99 5.74
N PHE A 64 -20.72 9.12 4.41
CA PHE A 64 -21.27 8.14 3.46
C PHE A 64 -20.18 7.44 2.65
N PRO A 65 -19.68 6.27 3.11
CA PRO A 65 -18.74 5.48 2.32
C PRO A 65 -19.39 4.91 1.06
N LYS A 66 -18.56 4.61 0.04
CA LYS A 66 -19.02 3.99 -1.22
C LYS A 66 -19.75 2.66 -1.05
N CYS A 67 -19.51 1.95 0.06
CA CYS A 67 -20.21 0.70 0.36
C CYS A 67 -21.64 0.91 0.88
N GLY A 68 -22.09 2.15 1.09
CA GLY A 68 -23.45 2.47 1.49
C GLY A 68 -23.75 2.35 2.98
N HIS A 69 -22.83 1.82 3.79
CA HIS A 69 -22.95 1.77 5.26
C HIS A 69 -22.45 3.08 5.87
N PHE A 70 -23.34 4.05 5.97
CA PHE A 70 -23.06 5.37 6.52
C PHE A 70 -23.24 5.38 8.03
N LEU A 71 -22.50 6.26 8.71
CA LEU A 71 -22.53 6.43 10.16
C LEU A 71 -22.46 7.93 10.50
N THR A 72 -22.84 8.30 11.72
CA THR A 72 -22.57 9.64 12.25
C THR A 72 -21.07 9.94 12.25
N ILE A 73 -20.70 11.22 12.21
CA ILE A 73 -19.28 11.64 12.31
C ILE A 73 -18.67 11.08 13.58
N GLU A 74 -19.35 11.21 14.71
CA GLU A 74 -18.84 10.75 15.99
C GLU A 74 -18.53 9.25 16.01
N SER A 75 -19.46 8.43 15.53
CA SER A 75 -19.26 6.98 15.42
C SER A 75 -18.12 6.62 14.45
N MET A 76 -18.04 7.29 13.30
CA MET A 76 -16.98 7.04 12.33
C MET A 76 -15.60 7.55 12.82
N ASP A 77 -15.55 8.69 13.50
CA ASP A 77 -14.34 9.24 14.11
C ASP A 77 -13.80 8.31 15.20
N GLY A 78 -14.70 7.75 16.01
CA GLY A 78 -14.38 6.71 16.99
C GLY A 78 -13.80 5.46 16.34
N GLN A 79 -14.46 4.93 15.29
CA GLN A 79 -13.97 3.79 14.53
C GLN A 79 -12.58 4.05 13.89
N MET A 80 -12.33 5.28 13.47
CA MET A 80 -11.09 5.71 12.82
C MET A 80 -10.01 6.17 13.80
N ASP A 81 -10.27 6.13 15.11
CA ASP A 81 -9.36 6.61 16.16
C ASP A 81 -8.87 8.06 15.92
N LEU A 82 -9.76 8.95 15.47
CA LEU A 82 -9.35 10.27 14.96
C LEU A 82 -8.53 11.07 15.98
N ARG A 83 -8.94 11.03 17.26
CA ARG A 83 -8.26 11.70 18.39
C ARG A 83 -6.82 11.27 18.61
N LYS A 84 -6.43 10.05 18.22
CA LYS A 84 -5.04 9.60 18.34
C LYS A 84 -4.13 10.30 17.33
N HIS A 85 -4.70 10.76 16.22
CA HIS A 85 -3.95 11.25 15.06
C HIS A 85 -4.09 12.74 14.80
N TYR A 86 -5.06 13.39 15.44
CA TYR A 86 -5.32 14.81 15.31
C TYR A 86 -5.56 15.43 16.68
N CYS A 87 -5.12 16.68 16.84
CA CYS A 87 -5.63 17.56 17.87
C CYS A 87 -7.03 18.01 17.44
N LEU A 88 -7.99 17.91 18.34
CA LEU A 88 -9.35 18.37 18.10
C LEU A 88 -9.59 19.68 18.89
N ASP A 89 -10.45 20.55 18.38
CA ASP A 89 -11.02 21.67 19.15
C ASP A 89 -12.18 21.21 20.06
N ASP A 90 -12.78 22.16 20.77
CA ASP A 90 -13.93 21.94 21.66
C ASP A 90 -15.18 21.42 20.92
N LEU A 91 -15.23 21.57 19.59
CA LEU A 91 -16.31 21.09 18.72
C LEU A 91 -15.92 19.77 18.01
N GLU A 92 -14.90 19.08 18.50
CA GLU A 92 -14.38 17.82 17.98
C GLU A 92 -13.86 17.88 16.54
N ARG A 93 -13.47 19.06 16.08
CA ARG A 93 -12.96 19.26 14.72
C ARG A 93 -11.44 19.17 14.71
N PRO A 94 -10.86 18.43 13.75
CA PRO A 94 -9.41 18.38 13.59
C PRO A 94 -8.81 19.77 13.30
N THR A 95 -7.97 20.27 14.21
CA THR A 95 -7.27 21.57 14.07
C THR A 95 -5.82 21.41 13.68
N ALA A 96 -5.15 20.37 14.16
CA ALA A 96 -3.77 20.07 13.86
C ALA A 96 -3.52 18.57 13.79
N ILE A 97 -2.48 18.19 13.06
CA ILE A 97 -2.00 16.80 13.04
C ILE A 97 -1.27 16.55 14.37
N SER A 98 -1.63 15.49 15.10
CA SER A 98 -0.84 15.11 16.27
C SER A 98 0.55 14.67 15.80
N ALA A 99 1.60 14.99 16.54
CA ALA A 99 2.99 14.68 16.16
C ALA A 99 3.28 13.18 15.89
N SER A 100 2.29 12.30 16.08
CA SER A 100 2.26 10.85 15.86
C SER A 100 2.51 10.36 14.42
N SER A 101 3.14 11.17 13.56
CA SER A 101 3.46 10.80 12.18
C SER A 101 4.71 9.92 12.03
N THR A 102 5.09 9.18 13.08
CA THR A 102 6.19 8.21 13.01
C THR A 102 5.86 7.11 11.98
N PRO A 103 6.83 6.67 11.17
CA PRO A 103 6.64 5.53 10.27
C PRO A 103 6.13 4.29 11.00
N PHE A 104 5.19 3.57 10.39
CA PHE A 104 4.60 2.34 10.93
C PHE A 104 3.79 2.50 12.24
N SER A 105 3.44 3.73 12.60
CA SER A 105 2.59 4.03 13.77
C SER A 105 1.16 3.53 13.60
N ILE A 106 0.64 3.53 12.38
CA ILE A 106 -0.70 3.02 12.10
C ILE A 106 -0.60 1.52 11.84
N LYS A 107 -1.10 0.75 12.81
CA LYS A 107 -1.01 -0.72 12.79
C LYS A 107 -1.88 -1.33 11.70
N ASP A 108 -3.10 -0.83 11.55
CA ASP A 108 -4.11 -1.42 10.67
C ASP A 108 -4.78 -0.42 9.74
N ILE A 109 -5.09 -0.89 8.53
CA ILE A 109 -5.94 -0.16 7.59
C ILE A 109 -7.38 -0.37 8.07
N ARG A 110 -7.97 0.69 8.64
CA ARG A 110 -9.37 0.68 9.02
C ARG A 110 -10.27 0.46 7.78
N THR A 111 -11.27 -0.38 7.94
CA THR A 111 -12.30 -0.73 6.94
C THR A 111 -13.68 -0.46 7.52
N CYS A 112 -14.71 -0.40 6.68
CA CYS A 112 -16.10 -0.28 7.13
C CYS A 112 -16.42 -1.34 8.21
N ALA A 113 -17.04 -0.93 9.32
CA ALA A 113 -17.38 -1.84 10.42
C ALA A 113 -18.42 -2.90 10.01
N THR A 114 -19.34 -2.55 9.11
CA THR A 114 -20.43 -3.43 8.68
C THR A 114 -19.99 -4.46 7.65
N CYS A 115 -19.31 -4.04 6.57
CA CYS A 115 -18.98 -4.94 5.45
C CYS A 115 -17.49 -5.15 5.20
N ARG A 116 -16.61 -4.56 6.01
CA ARG A 116 -15.14 -4.56 5.81
C ARG A 116 -14.69 -3.96 4.47
N GLY A 117 -15.58 -3.21 3.82
CA GLY A 117 -15.31 -2.47 2.59
C GLY A 117 -14.27 -1.35 2.77
N SER A 118 -13.70 -0.91 1.65
CA SER A 118 -12.65 0.11 1.64
C SER A 118 -13.17 1.52 2.00
N LEU A 119 -12.44 2.20 2.88
CA LEU A 119 -12.69 3.60 3.27
C LEU A 119 -11.77 4.62 2.57
N ARG A 120 -11.04 4.21 1.52
CA ARG A 120 -10.06 5.06 0.82
C ARG A 120 -10.63 6.31 0.16
N GLY A 121 -11.93 6.33 -0.10
CA GLY A 121 -12.62 7.42 -0.80
C GLY A 121 -13.07 8.57 0.09
N LEU A 122 -12.89 8.46 1.41
CA LEU A 122 -13.33 9.47 2.37
C LEU A 122 -12.25 10.54 2.55
N SER A 123 -12.62 11.81 2.37
CA SER A 123 -11.70 12.95 2.45
C SER A 123 -11.20 13.19 3.88
N ARG A 124 -12.10 13.20 4.86
CA ARG A 124 -11.83 13.43 6.30
C ARG A 124 -10.75 12.49 6.84
N TYR A 125 -10.82 11.22 6.45
CA TYR A 125 -9.87 10.18 6.90
C TYR A 125 -8.77 9.86 5.88
N GLY A 126 -8.71 10.59 4.77
CA GLY A 126 -7.84 10.27 3.65
C GLY A 126 -6.37 10.15 4.05
N ARG A 127 -5.89 11.01 4.96
CA ARG A 127 -4.52 10.94 5.50
C ARG A 127 -4.25 9.65 6.26
N LEU A 128 -5.15 9.26 7.17
CA LEU A 128 -5.01 8.05 7.99
C LEU A 128 -4.95 6.81 7.11
N VAL A 129 -5.91 6.70 6.19
CA VAL A 129 -6.01 5.55 5.29
C VAL A 129 -4.78 5.50 4.38
N ARG A 130 -4.37 6.62 3.78
CA ARG A 130 -3.17 6.67 2.91
C ARG A 130 -1.89 6.34 3.68
N ARG A 131 -1.75 6.81 4.93
CA ARG A 131 -0.58 6.49 5.76
C ARG A 131 -0.52 4.99 6.10
N ALA A 132 -1.63 4.40 6.54
CA ALA A 132 -1.71 2.96 6.79
C ALA A 132 -1.35 2.12 5.54
N LEU A 133 -1.79 2.59 4.37
CA LEU A 133 -1.49 1.94 3.10
C LEU A 133 -0.01 2.04 2.71
N LEU A 134 0.60 3.21 2.86
CA LEU A 134 2.03 3.41 2.64
C LEU A 134 2.83 2.52 3.58
N ASP A 135 2.53 2.53 4.87
CA ASP A 135 3.22 1.72 5.87
C ASP A 135 3.10 0.21 5.55
N LYS A 136 1.91 -0.27 5.13
CA LYS A 136 1.71 -1.66 4.70
C LYS A 136 2.49 -2.00 3.43
N ALA A 137 2.50 -1.11 2.44
CA ALA A 137 3.26 -1.30 1.20
C ALA A 137 4.76 -1.35 1.48
N THR A 138 5.27 -0.44 2.31
CA THR A 138 6.68 -0.42 2.73
C THR A 138 7.06 -1.67 3.52
N LYS A 139 6.21 -2.15 4.45
CA LYS A 139 6.44 -3.43 5.15
C LYS A 139 6.55 -4.60 4.16
N LYS A 140 5.63 -4.68 3.19
CA LYS A 140 5.66 -5.72 2.15
C LYS A 140 6.93 -5.64 1.32
N LEU A 141 7.36 -4.43 0.94
CA LEU A 141 8.59 -4.22 0.20
C LEU A 141 9.82 -4.68 1.01
N ILE A 142 9.92 -4.28 2.29
CA ILE A 142 11.02 -4.69 3.18
C ILE A 142 11.08 -6.22 3.28
N LEU A 143 9.94 -6.88 3.52
CA LEU A 143 9.87 -8.34 3.58
C LEU A 143 10.30 -8.98 2.26
N TYR A 144 9.83 -8.45 1.14
CA TYR A 144 10.20 -8.93 -0.19
C TYR A 144 11.71 -8.80 -0.43
N VAL A 145 12.30 -7.64 -0.17
CA VAL A 145 13.75 -7.38 -0.34
C VAL A 145 14.56 -8.28 0.59
N ASN A 146 14.16 -8.43 1.85
CA ASN A 146 14.86 -9.29 2.80
C ASN A 146 14.78 -10.78 2.44
N GLN A 147 13.66 -11.25 1.90
CA GLN A 147 13.50 -12.65 1.51
C GLN A 147 14.17 -12.99 0.18
N ARG A 148 14.18 -12.04 -0.76
CA ARG A 148 14.59 -12.31 -2.16
C ARG A 148 15.95 -11.72 -2.49
N TYR A 149 16.14 -10.43 -2.23
CA TYR A 149 17.35 -9.71 -2.63
C TYR A 149 18.52 -9.91 -1.66
N MET A 150 18.28 -9.88 -0.35
CA MET A 150 19.36 -10.04 0.64
C MET A 150 20.15 -11.36 0.50
N PRO A 151 19.53 -12.53 0.28
CA PRO A 151 20.28 -13.76 0.06
C PRO A 151 21.18 -13.68 -1.19
N LEU A 152 20.68 -13.11 -2.29
CA LEU A 152 21.45 -12.94 -3.52
C LEU A 152 22.64 -12.00 -3.32
N ALA A 153 22.43 -10.89 -2.61
CA ALA A 153 23.46 -9.92 -2.29
C ALA A 153 24.56 -10.50 -1.38
N GLN A 154 24.20 -11.40 -0.44
CA GLN A 154 25.15 -12.10 0.42
C GLN A 154 25.88 -13.25 -0.30
N GLU A 155 25.22 -13.91 -1.24
CA GLU A 155 25.77 -15.02 -2.01
C GLU A 155 26.78 -14.56 -3.08
N LEU A 156 26.51 -13.42 -3.73
CA LEU A 156 27.37 -12.87 -4.79
C LEU A 156 28.85 -12.74 -4.38
N PRO A 157 29.24 -12.06 -3.28
CA PRO A 157 30.64 -11.94 -2.90
C PRO A 157 31.29 -13.29 -2.57
N ARG A 158 30.53 -14.25 -1.99
CA ARG A 158 31.02 -15.60 -1.71
C ARG A 158 31.35 -16.35 -3.00
N VAL A 159 30.43 -16.33 -3.96
CA VAL A 159 30.63 -16.97 -5.27
C VAL A 159 31.79 -16.32 -6.02
N LEU A 160 31.92 -14.99 -5.98
CA LEU A 160 33.05 -14.28 -6.59
C LEU A 160 34.39 -14.65 -5.93
N TYR A 161 34.44 -14.73 -4.60
CA TYR A 161 35.62 -15.16 -3.86
C TYR A 161 36.02 -16.60 -4.22
N GLU A 162 35.07 -17.54 -4.31
CA GLU A 162 35.34 -18.92 -4.70
C GLU A 162 35.84 -19.03 -6.15
N LEU A 163 35.34 -18.19 -7.05
CA LEU A 163 35.82 -18.12 -8.42
C LEU A 163 37.27 -17.62 -8.49
N GLN A 164 37.60 -16.60 -7.70
CA GLN A 164 38.93 -15.97 -7.69
C GLN A 164 39.99 -16.82 -6.98
N ASN A 165 39.66 -17.48 -5.87
CA ASN A 165 40.64 -18.17 -5.01
C ASN A 165 40.87 -19.64 -5.34
N ARG A 166 40.15 -20.22 -6.31
CA ARG A 166 40.54 -21.52 -6.84
C ARG A 166 41.78 -21.32 -7.71
N ASN A 167 42.95 -21.72 -7.20
CA ASN A 167 44.30 -21.71 -7.80
C ASN A 167 44.44 -22.47 -9.16
N ARG A 168 43.46 -22.36 -10.05
CA ARG A 168 43.39 -23.04 -11.34
C ARG A 168 42.97 -22.12 -12.47
N LEU A 169 42.88 -20.80 -12.27
CA LEU A 169 42.44 -19.85 -13.30
C LEU A 169 43.30 -19.94 -14.57
N GLU A 170 44.62 -20.02 -14.44
CA GLU A 170 45.52 -20.12 -15.61
C GLU A 170 45.42 -21.47 -16.34
N ALA A 171 45.43 -22.58 -15.59
CA ALA A 171 45.31 -23.92 -16.17
C ALA A 171 43.91 -24.17 -16.76
N LEU A 172 42.85 -23.62 -16.17
CA LEU A 172 41.48 -23.66 -16.69
C LEU A 172 41.32 -22.73 -17.90
N ALA A 173 41.84 -21.50 -17.86
CA ALA A 173 41.80 -20.60 -19.01
C ALA A 173 42.53 -21.23 -20.20
N ALA A 174 43.73 -21.76 -19.99
CA ALA A 174 44.47 -22.52 -20.99
C ALA A 174 43.65 -23.73 -21.50
N ALA A 175 42.91 -24.43 -20.64
CA ALA A 175 42.06 -25.55 -21.04
C ALA A 175 40.76 -25.16 -21.77
N VAL A 176 40.15 -24.02 -21.42
CA VAL A 176 38.90 -23.51 -22.00
C VAL A 176 39.16 -22.90 -23.38
N PHE A 177 40.30 -22.22 -23.53
CA PHE A 177 40.74 -21.56 -24.76
C PHE A 177 41.79 -22.40 -25.52
N ARG A 178 41.85 -23.72 -25.29
CA ARG A 178 42.73 -24.62 -26.02
C ARG A 178 42.25 -24.73 -27.47
N GLY A 179 42.95 -24.04 -28.38
CA GLY A 179 42.61 -23.88 -29.79
C GLY A 179 42.06 -22.49 -30.10
N ASN A 180 42.39 -21.95 -31.28
CA ASN A 180 41.99 -20.62 -31.79
C ASN A 180 40.45 -20.46 -31.91
N ILE A 181 39.74 -20.50 -30.78
CA ILE A 181 38.30 -20.31 -30.71
C ILE A 181 38.05 -18.80 -30.65
N GLN A 182 37.76 -18.19 -31.79
CA GLN A 182 37.18 -16.86 -31.85
C GLN A 182 35.74 -16.94 -31.31
N ALA A 183 35.56 -16.71 -30.01
CA ALA A 183 34.23 -16.48 -29.45
C ALA A 183 33.81 -15.05 -29.80
N ARG A 184 33.05 -14.88 -30.88
CA ARG A 184 32.45 -13.60 -31.23
C ARG A 184 31.29 -13.31 -30.26
N LEU A 185 31.51 -12.41 -29.31
CA LEU A 185 30.50 -12.01 -28.33
C LEU A 185 29.60 -10.93 -28.94
N ASP A 186 28.72 -11.34 -29.86
CA ASP A 186 27.76 -10.44 -30.51
C ASP A 186 26.35 -10.65 -29.95
N GLY A 187 25.49 -9.63 -30.08
CA GLY A 187 24.07 -9.71 -29.71
C GLY A 187 23.78 -9.51 -28.21
N PRO A 188 22.55 -9.85 -27.74
CA PRO A 188 22.10 -9.56 -26.38
C PRO A 188 22.93 -10.27 -25.29
N SER A 189 23.10 -9.64 -24.14
CA SER A 189 23.89 -10.18 -23.01
C SER A 189 23.40 -11.54 -22.50
N ALA A 190 22.11 -11.85 -22.67
CA ALA A 190 21.55 -13.16 -22.34
C ALA A 190 22.11 -14.26 -23.26
N HIS A 191 22.21 -13.98 -24.56
CA HIS A 191 22.74 -14.87 -25.58
C HIS A 191 24.25 -15.08 -25.42
N GLN A 192 24.99 -13.99 -25.18
CA GLN A 192 26.44 -14.07 -24.92
C GLN A 192 26.75 -14.98 -23.72
N VAL A 193 26.01 -14.84 -22.62
CA VAL A 193 26.23 -15.69 -21.44
C VAL A 193 25.82 -17.14 -21.68
N GLU A 194 24.81 -17.40 -22.49
CA GLU A 194 24.46 -18.77 -22.90
C GLU A 194 25.59 -19.42 -23.70
N LEU A 195 26.15 -18.71 -24.68
CA LEU A 195 27.32 -19.16 -25.45
C LEU A 195 28.52 -19.45 -24.53
N MET A 196 28.83 -18.53 -23.62
CA MET A 196 29.90 -18.71 -22.64
C MET A 196 29.64 -19.92 -21.74
N SER A 197 28.42 -20.07 -21.22
CA SER A 197 28.01 -21.17 -20.35
C SER A 197 28.13 -22.53 -21.04
N TYR A 198 27.71 -22.63 -22.31
CA TYR A 198 27.80 -23.85 -23.09
C TYR A 198 29.25 -24.30 -23.28
N ARG A 199 30.16 -23.36 -23.58
CA ARG A 199 31.59 -23.65 -23.79
C ARG A 199 32.27 -24.02 -22.47
N ILE A 200 32.02 -23.25 -21.43
CA ILE A 200 32.57 -23.48 -20.09
C ILE A 200 32.15 -24.85 -19.54
N LYS A 201 30.87 -25.26 -19.71
CA LYS A 201 30.38 -26.57 -19.26
C LYS A 201 31.12 -27.76 -19.89
N LYS A 202 31.68 -27.60 -21.10
CA LYS A 202 32.48 -28.66 -21.75
C LYS A 202 33.84 -28.87 -21.09
N THR A 203 34.42 -27.82 -20.51
CA THR A 203 35.77 -27.85 -19.93
C THR A 203 35.77 -27.94 -18.40
N SER A 204 34.80 -27.32 -17.73
CA SER A 204 34.69 -27.34 -16.27
C SER A 204 33.24 -27.17 -15.82
N LYS A 205 32.61 -28.29 -15.44
CA LYS A 205 31.22 -28.32 -14.97
C LYS A 205 31.01 -27.65 -13.61
N VAL A 206 32.03 -27.65 -12.75
CA VAL A 206 31.89 -27.29 -11.33
C VAL A 206 32.44 -25.89 -11.01
N HIS A 207 33.36 -25.36 -11.82
CA HIS A 207 34.02 -24.10 -11.48
C HIS A 207 33.07 -22.89 -11.57
N TRP A 208 32.21 -22.84 -12.60
CA TRP A 208 31.33 -21.71 -12.86
C TRP A 208 29.86 -21.96 -12.47
N SER A 209 29.53 -23.13 -11.92
CA SER A 209 28.15 -23.50 -11.62
C SER A 209 27.48 -22.54 -10.64
N GLY A 210 28.20 -22.05 -9.63
CA GLY A 210 27.70 -21.10 -8.63
C GLY A 210 27.26 -19.77 -9.25
N ILE A 211 28.11 -19.14 -10.06
CA ILE A 211 27.79 -17.83 -10.67
C ILE A 211 26.71 -17.93 -11.74
N LEU A 212 26.67 -19.05 -12.47
CA LEU A 212 25.63 -19.32 -13.47
C LEU A 212 24.28 -19.58 -12.80
N ALA A 213 24.25 -20.33 -11.70
CA ALA A 213 23.03 -20.55 -10.90
C ALA A 213 22.52 -19.24 -10.29
N LEU A 214 23.42 -18.42 -9.73
CA LEU A 214 23.07 -17.10 -9.18
C LEU A 214 22.49 -16.19 -10.26
N ARG A 215 23.08 -16.16 -11.46
CA ARG A 215 22.56 -15.39 -12.59
C ARG A 215 21.19 -15.88 -13.06
N CYS A 216 20.96 -17.20 -13.12
CA CYS A 216 19.65 -17.74 -13.47
C CYS A 216 18.58 -17.27 -12.48
N ARG A 217 18.88 -17.32 -11.17
CA ARG A 217 17.99 -16.78 -10.15
C ARG A 217 17.78 -15.28 -10.31
N LEU A 218 18.82 -14.48 -10.62
CA LEU A 218 18.68 -13.04 -10.87
C LEU A 218 17.75 -12.71 -12.06
N LYS A 219 17.72 -13.55 -13.09
CA LYS A 219 16.82 -13.36 -14.25
C LYS A 219 15.34 -13.53 -13.89
N GLU A 220 15.00 -14.24 -12.81
CA GLU A 220 13.61 -14.37 -12.35
C GLU A 220 13.04 -13.05 -11.80
N TYR A 221 13.86 -12.01 -11.67
CA TYR A 221 13.51 -10.71 -11.09
C TYR A 221 13.61 -9.53 -12.07
N GLN A 222 13.84 -9.78 -13.36
CA GLN A 222 13.81 -8.77 -14.46
C GLN A 222 12.47 -8.81 -15.18
#